data_AF-A0A835IHT7-F1
#
_entry.id   AF-A0A835IHT7-F1
#
_cell.length_a   1.000
_cell.length_b   1.000
_cell.length_c   1.000
_cell.angle_alpha   90.00
_cell.angle_beta   90.00
_cell.angle_gamma   90.00
#
_symmetry.space_group_name_H-M   'P 1'
#
loop_
_entity.id
_entity.type
_entity.pdbx_description
1 polymer ?
#
loop_
_entity_poly.entity_id
_entity_poly.type
_entity_poly.pdbx_seq_one_letter_code
_entity_poly.pdbx_strand_id
1 'polypeptide(L)'
;MGFTKNQSPTSLTSGNPCVDFFFHIRSYSLVQRLEAAWKHNDWTALKLICHLRGVRGTWKSDKEGFYAAALWLHKHHPRTLACNVKSIPEFGYSKDLPELLYRILGGSEVRRAAREESQRRKKRIRMPKAV
;
A
#
# COMPACT_ATOMS: atom_id res chain seq x y z
N MET A 1 18.99 17.82 -8.35
CA MET A 1 20.01 16.75 -8.49
C MET A 1 20.11 16.03 -7.15
N GLY A 2 19.96 14.71 -7.15
CA GLY A 2 20.19 13.86 -5.98
C GLY A 2 21.48 13.09 -6.16
N PHE A 3 22.09 12.67 -5.05
CA PHE A 3 23.28 11.82 -5.10
C PHE A 3 22.92 10.46 -4.50
N THR A 4 23.36 9.39 -5.17
CA THR A 4 23.28 8.05 -4.56
C THR A 4 24.28 7.95 -3.40
N LYS A 5 24.22 6.86 -2.63
CA LYS A 5 25.20 6.59 -1.55
C LYS A 5 26.65 6.60 -2.04
N ASN A 6 26.88 6.42 -3.33
CA ASN A 6 28.20 6.43 -3.97
C ASN A 6 28.48 7.75 -4.71
N GLN A 7 27.76 8.84 -4.40
CA GLN A 7 27.93 10.18 -4.97
C GLN A 7 27.72 10.28 -6.49
N SER A 8 27.05 9.31 -7.12
CA SER A 8 26.68 9.44 -8.53
C SER A 8 25.47 10.38 -8.69
N PRO A 9 25.49 11.29 -9.68
CA PRO A 9 24.36 12.15 -9.97
C PRO A 9 23.16 11.31 -10.40
N THR A 10 22.03 11.51 -9.74
CA THR A 10 20.75 10.87 -10.07
C THR A 10 19.66 11.93 -10.12
N SER A 11 18.78 11.79 -11.11
CA SER A 11 17.60 12.63 -11.21
C SER A 11 16.63 12.28 -10.08
N LEU A 12 16.22 13.28 -9.30
CA LEU A 12 15.26 13.11 -8.19
C LEU A 12 13.82 12.85 -8.67
N THR A 13 13.56 13.16 -9.93
CA THR A 13 12.30 12.95 -10.64
C THR A 13 12.64 12.66 -12.10
N SER A 14 11.87 11.78 -12.74
CA SER A 14 11.98 11.53 -14.17
C SER A 14 11.17 12.53 -15.01
N GLY A 15 10.47 13.48 -14.39
CA GLY A 15 9.50 14.37 -15.03
C GLY A 15 8.17 13.69 -15.39
N ASN A 16 8.04 12.38 -15.15
CA ASN A 16 6.81 11.62 -15.35
C ASN A 16 6.33 11.06 -13.99
N PRO A 17 5.18 11.54 -13.46
CA PRO A 17 4.67 11.11 -12.16
C PRO A 17 4.41 9.59 -12.04
N CYS A 18 4.03 8.91 -13.12
CA CYS A 18 3.81 7.46 -13.12
C CYS A 18 5.14 6.70 -12.97
N VAL A 19 6.19 7.16 -13.65
CA VAL A 19 7.54 6.58 -13.54
C VAL A 19 8.09 6.84 -12.14
N ASP A 20 7.91 8.06 -11.62
CA ASP A 20 8.31 8.40 -10.25
C ASP A 20 7.61 7.52 -9.21
N PHE A 21 6.31 7.26 -9.40
CA PHE A 21 5.53 6.37 -8.55
C PHE A 21 6.04 4.92 -8.62
N PHE A 22 6.39 4.42 -9.81
CA PHE A 22 6.93 3.06 -9.98
C PHE A 22 8.28 2.84 -9.29
N PHE A 23 9.17 3.84 -9.30
CA PHE A 23 10.49 3.71 -8.68
C PHE A 23 10.49 4.00 -7.18
N HIS A 24 9.65 4.93 -6.69
CA HIS A 24 9.68 5.45 -5.31
C HIS A 24 8.57 4.94 -4.39
N ILE A 25 8.16 3.68 -4.58
CA ILE A 25 7.07 3.01 -3.86
C ILE A 25 7.27 3.01 -2.33
N ARG A 26 8.50 2.95 -1.84
CA ARG A 26 8.81 2.78 -0.39
C ARG A 26 8.93 4.09 0.40
N SER A 27 8.53 5.21 -0.17
CA SER A 27 8.68 6.53 0.47
C SER A 27 7.42 6.90 1.27
N TYR A 28 7.59 7.73 2.31
CA TYR A 28 6.47 8.29 3.10
C TYR A 28 5.44 9.06 2.25
N SER A 29 5.78 9.37 1.00
CA SER A 29 4.94 10.10 0.05
C SER A 29 4.24 9.21 -0.98
N LEU A 30 4.10 7.89 -0.75
CA LEU A 30 3.41 6.97 -1.68
C LEU A 30 2.05 7.53 -2.14
N VAL A 31 1.21 7.99 -1.22
CA VAL A 31 -0.13 8.53 -1.53
C VAL A 31 -0.05 9.82 -2.35
N GLN A 32 0.88 10.71 -2.04
CA GLN A 32 1.07 11.96 -2.80
C GLN A 32 1.55 11.68 -4.22
N ARG A 33 2.46 10.71 -4.39
CA ARG A 33 2.94 10.27 -5.70
C ARG A 33 1.85 9.56 -6.48
N LEU A 34 1.02 8.76 -5.82
CA LEU A 34 -0.15 8.16 -6.41
C LEU A 34 -1.11 9.23 -6.93
N GLU A 35 -1.40 10.24 -6.13
CA GLU A 35 -2.28 11.34 -6.54
C GLU A 35 -1.73 12.09 -7.76
N ALA A 36 -0.42 12.36 -7.79
CA ALA A 36 0.23 12.97 -8.95
C ALA A 36 0.18 12.06 -10.19
N ALA A 37 0.45 10.77 -10.03
CA ALA A 37 0.35 9.78 -11.11
C ALA A 37 -1.09 9.66 -11.62
N TRP A 38 -2.08 9.69 -10.74
CA TRP A 38 -3.49 9.61 -11.08
C TRP A 38 -3.96 10.82 -11.89
N LYS A 39 -3.58 12.03 -11.46
CA LYS A 39 -3.87 13.28 -12.20
C LYS A 39 -3.21 13.30 -13.58
N HIS A 40 -2.07 12.63 -13.73
CA HIS A 40 -1.36 12.54 -15.02
C HIS A 40 -1.96 11.48 -15.95
N ASN A 41 -2.18 10.26 -15.44
CA ASN A 41 -2.76 9.15 -16.18
C ASN A 41 -3.36 8.12 -15.20
N ASP A 42 -4.68 8.17 -15.05
CA ASP A 42 -5.46 7.33 -14.14
C ASP A 42 -5.32 5.82 -14.45
N TRP A 43 -5.33 5.45 -15.73
CA TRP A 43 -5.20 4.07 -16.17
C TRP A 43 -3.84 3.45 -15.81
N THR A 44 -2.77 4.22 -16.02
CA THR A 44 -1.41 3.79 -15.66
C THR A 44 -1.25 3.75 -14.15
N ALA A 45 -1.78 4.75 -13.44
CA ALA A 45 -1.78 4.75 -11.97
C ALA A 45 -2.51 3.52 -11.41
N LEU A 46 -3.67 3.15 -11.95
CA LEU A 46 -4.42 1.95 -11.54
C LEU A 46 -3.59 0.66 -11.73
N LYS A 47 -2.94 0.49 -12.89
CA LYS A 47 -2.02 -0.64 -13.12
C LYS A 47 -0.87 -0.67 -12.14
N LEU A 48 -0.33 0.50 -11.79
CA LEU A 48 0.75 0.61 -10.81
C LEU A 48 0.27 0.25 -9.40
N ILE A 49 -0.96 0.61 -9.00
CA ILE A 49 -1.56 0.13 -7.74
C ILE A 49 -1.61 -1.40 -7.73
N CYS A 50 -2.09 -2.03 -8.80
CA CYS A 50 -2.11 -3.50 -8.91
C CYS A 50 -0.70 -4.09 -8.84
N HIS A 51 0.29 -3.42 -9.45
CA HIS A 51 1.69 -3.84 -9.42
C HIS A 51 2.27 -3.86 -8.00
N LEU A 52 1.84 -2.96 -7.10
CA LEU A 52 2.28 -2.97 -5.69
C LEU A 52 2.04 -4.30 -5.01
N ARG A 53 0.96 -5.00 -5.39
CA ARG A 53 0.58 -6.27 -4.78
C ARG A 53 1.19 -7.47 -5.48
N GLY A 54 1.61 -7.31 -6.74
CA GLY A 54 2.09 -8.36 -7.63
C GLY A 54 3.05 -9.33 -6.92
N VAL A 55 2.69 -10.61 -6.94
CA VAL A 55 3.39 -11.67 -6.18
C VAL A 55 4.16 -12.62 -7.10
N ARG A 56 3.75 -12.72 -8.36
CA ARG A 56 4.25 -13.71 -9.33
C ARG A 56 5.44 -13.16 -10.12
N GLY A 57 6.58 -13.00 -9.46
CA GLY A 57 7.86 -12.64 -10.10
C GLY A 57 8.21 -11.16 -10.09
N THR A 58 7.36 -10.30 -9.51
CA THR A 58 7.68 -8.90 -9.24
C THR A 58 8.41 -8.79 -7.91
N TRP A 59 9.72 -8.48 -7.96
CA TRP A 59 10.63 -8.32 -6.80
C TRP A 59 10.19 -7.26 -5.76
N LYS A 60 9.11 -6.51 -6.02
CA LYS A 60 8.63 -5.38 -5.21
C LYS A 60 7.17 -5.55 -4.74
N SER A 61 6.81 -6.68 -4.13
CA SER A 61 5.50 -6.81 -3.46
C SER A 61 5.46 -5.93 -2.20
N ASP A 62 4.96 -4.70 -2.31
CA ASP A 62 4.66 -3.81 -1.19
C ASP A 62 3.19 -3.97 -0.77
N LYS A 63 2.96 -4.93 0.13
CA LYS A 63 1.63 -5.24 0.64
C LYS A 63 0.99 -4.06 1.37
N GLU A 64 1.74 -3.34 2.20
CA GLU A 64 1.17 -2.21 2.97
C GLU A 64 0.96 -1.00 2.05
N GLY A 65 1.88 -0.77 1.09
CA GLY A 65 1.69 0.22 0.03
C GLY A 65 0.44 -0.04 -0.81
N PHE A 66 0.18 -1.30 -1.18
CA PHE A 66 -1.06 -1.69 -1.86
C PHE A 66 -2.30 -1.31 -1.05
N TYR A 67 -2.37 -1.66 0.24
CA TYR A 67 -3.53 -1.30 1.05
C TYR A 67 -3.67 0.21 1.25
N ALA A 68 -2.56 0.96 1.39
CA ALA A 68 -2.61 2.42 1.46
C ALA A 68 -3.17 3.02 0.16
N ALA A 69 -2.70 2.55 -0.99
CA ALA A 69 -3.18 2.97 -2.30
C ALA A 69 -4.65 2.58 -2.54
N ALA A 70 -5.07 1.37 -2.14
CA ALA A 70 -6.45 0.92 -2.25
C ALA A 70 -7.40 1.70 -1.34
N LEU A 71 -6.97 2.07 -0.12
CA LEU A 71 -7.73 2.95 0.77
C LEU A 71 -7.86 4.37 0.19
N TRP A 72 -6.80 4.90 -0.40
CA TRP A 72 -6.88 6.17 -1.14
C TRP A 72 -7.87 6.05 -2.31
N LEU A 73 -7.81 4.97 -3.08
CA LEU A 73 -8.74 4.73 -4.19
C LEU A 73 -10.20 4.61 -3.70
N HIS A 74 -10.43 3.96 -2.56
CA HIS A 74 -11.76 3.90 -1.94
C HIS A 74 -12.29 5.29 -1.57
N LYS A 75 -11.43 6.15 -1.01
CA LYS A 75 -11.79 7.50 -0.58
C LYS A 75 -12.09 8.45 -1.75
N HIS A 76 -11.32 8.35 -2.84
CA HIS A 76 -11.37 9.31 -3.95
C HIS A 76 -12.11 8.79 -5.20
N HIS A 77 -12.02 7.48 -5.48
CA HIS A 77 -12.58 6.83 -6.66
C HIS A 77 -13.25 5.48 -6.31
N PRO A 78 -14.27 5.47 -5.42
CA PRO A 78 -14.87 4.24 -4.90
C PRO A 78 -15.46 3.35 -6.00
N ARG A 79 -16.03 3.94 -7.06
CA ARG A 79 -16.56 3.20 -8.20
C ARG A 79 -15.46 2.43 -8.94
N THR A 80 -14.30 3.05 -9.14
CA THR A 80 -13.16 2.39 -9.79
C THR A 80 -12.68 1.21 -8.96
N LEU A 81 -12.57 1.36 -7.63
CA LEU A 81 -12.23 0.24 -6.77
C LEU A 81 -13.27 -0.88 -6.87
N ALA A 82 -14.57 -0.56 -6.73
CA ALA A 82 -15.66 -1.53 -6.77
C ALA A 82 -15.70 -2.33 -8.08
N CYS A 83 -15.54 -1.66 -9.23
CA CYS A 83 -15.51 -2.31 -10.54
C CYS A 83 -14.31 -3.26 -10.72
N ASN A 84 -13.20 -3.03 -10.03
CA ASN A 84 -11.96 -3.79 -10.16
C ASN A 84 -11.73 -4.81 -9.02
N VAL A 85 -12.68 -4.98 -8.08
CA VAL A 85 -12.54 -5.93 -6.95
C VAL A 85 -12.24 -7.35 -7.42
N LYS A 86 -12.86 -7.77 -8.53
CA LYS A 86 -12.69 -9.11 -9.10
C LYS A 86 -11.25 -9.40 -9.54
N SER A 87 -10.48 -8.37 -9.87
CA SER A 87 -9.09 -8.52 -10.30
C SER A 87 -8.11 -8.63 -9.15
N ILE A 88 -8.50 -8.29 -7.91
CA ILE A 88 -7.60 -8.34 -6.73
C ILE A 88 -6.97 -9.73 -6.52
N PRO A 89 -7.70 -10.84 -6.59
CA PRO A 89 -7.12 -12.18 -6.48
C PRO A 89 -6.24 -12.58 -7.68
N GLU A 90 -6.40 -11.94 -8.84
CA GLU A 90 -5.66 -12.26 -10.07
C GLU A 90 -4.21 -11.79 -10.00
N PHE A 91 -3.99 -10.56 -9.51
CA PHE A 91 -2.65 -9.98 -9.34
C PHE A 91 -2.07 -10.17 -7.93
N GLY A 92 -2.93 -10.39 -6.92
CA GLY A 92 -2.56 -10.54 -5.52
C GLY A 92 -2.92 -11.90 -4.95
N TYR A 93 -3.61 -11.90 -3.80
CA TYR A 93 -4.15 -13.08 -3.14
C TYR A 93 -5.63 -12.86 -2.81
N SER A 94 -6.41 -13.93 -2.77
CA SER A 94 -7.81 -13.91 -2.35
C SER A 94 -8.02 -13.28 -0.96
N LYS A 95 -7.08 -13.46 -0.03
CA LYS A 95 -7.12 -12.87 1.32
C LYS A 95 -6.97 -11.34 1.36
N ASP A 96 -6.58 -10.71 0.26
CA ASP A 96 -6.42 -9.26 0.22
C ASP A 96 -7.76 -8.52 0.23
N LEU A 97 -8.81 -9.12 -0.35
CA LEU A 97 -10.15 -8.55 -0.34
C LEU A 97 -10.74 -8.43 1.09
N PRO A 98 -10.82 -9.50 1.90
CA PRO A 98 -11.33 -9.38 3.27
C PRO A 98 -10.43 -8.47 4.14
N GLU A 99 -9.12 -8.45 3.91
CA GLU A 99 -8.21 -7.52 4.59
C GLU A 99 -8.50 -6.05 4.23
N LEU A 100 -8.74 -5.77 2.95
CA LEU A 100 -9.09 -4.43 2.49
C LEU A 100 -10.44 -3.97 3.09
N LEU A 101 -11.45 -4.84 3.10
CA LEU A 101 -12.75 -4.54 3.71
C LEU A 101 -12.61 -4.27 5.22
N TYR A 102 -11.80 -5.08 5.92
CA TYR A 102 -11.51 -4.87 7.34
C TYR A 102 -10.89 -3.48 7.61
N ARG A 103 -9.96 -3.04 6.75
CA ARG A 103 -9.33 -1.71 6.86
C ARG A 103 -10.25 -0.56 6.46
N ILE A 104 -11.15 -0.77 5.50
CA ILE A 104 -12.19 0.23 5.15
C ILE A 104 -13.11 0.46 6.35
N LEU A 105 -13.56 -0.61 7.01
CA LEU A 105 -14.48 -0.52 8.14
C LEU A 105 -13.81 -0.01 9.43
N GLY A 106 -12.58 -0.43 9.71
CA GLY A 106 -11.86 -0.08 10.94
C GLY A 106 -10.94 1.14 10.84
N GLY A 107 -10.73 1.69 9.65
CA GLY A 107 -9.76 2.76 9.38
C GLY A 107 -8.33 2.26 9.18
N SER A 108 -7.42 3.17 8.78
CA SER A 108 -6.02 2.85 8.43
C SER A 108 -5.25 2.18 9.58
N GLU A 109 -5.59 2.53 10.82
CA GLU A 109 -4.88 2.10 12.01
C GLU A 109 -5.41 0.81 12.63
N VAL A 110 -6.48 0.21 12.08
CA VAL A 110 -7.16 -0.95 12.67
C VAL A 110 -6.19 -2.11 12.91
N ARG A 111 -5.26 -2.33 11.98
CA ARG A 111 -4.25 -3.40 12.10
C ARG A 111 -3.18 -3.09 13.13
N ARG A 112 -2.83 -1.81 13.34
CA ARG A 112 -1.92 -1.39 14.41
C ARG A 112 -2.56 -1.63 15.77
N ALA A 113 -3.80 -1.15 15.94
CA ALA A 113 -4.58 -1.34 17.17
C ALA A 113 -4.76 -2.83 17.51
N ALA A 114 -5.15 -3.66 16.53
CA ALA A 114 -5.34 -5.11 16.74
C ALA A 114 -4.04 -5.82 17.14
N ARG A 115 -2.88 -5.40 16.60
CA ARG A 115 -1.57 -5.95 16.99
C ARG A 115 -1.21 -5.58 18.42
N GLU A 116 -1.40 -4.32 18.80
CA GLU A 116 -1.16 -3.84 20.17
C GLU A 116 -2.04 -4.57 21.18
N GLU A 117 -3.32 -4.75 20.87
CA GLU A 117 -4.24 -5.49 21.72
C GLU A 117 -3.83 -6.96 21.87
N SER A 118 -3.47 -7.63 20.78
CA SER A 118 -2.97 -9.01 20.81
C SER A 118 -1.72 -9.14 21.69
N GLN A 119 -0.79 -8.18 21.60
CA GLN A 119 0.40 -8.15 22.44
C GLN A 119 0.05 -7.94 23.93
N ARG A 120 -0.88 -7.03 24.24
CA ARG A 120 -1.38 -6.81 25.61
C ARG A 120 -2.03 -8.07 26.19
N ARG A 121 -2.85 -8.77 25.41
CA ARG A 121 -3.48 -10.05 25.82
C ARG A 121 -2.44 -11.13 26.11
N LYS A 122 -1.42 -11.29 25.25
CA LYS A 122 -0.32 -12.25 25.48
C LYS A 122 0.48 -11.93 26.74
N LYS A 123 0.73 -10.65 27.03
CA LYS A 123 1.40 -10.22 28.28
C LYS A 123 0.56 -10.58 29.51
N ARG A 124 -0.75 -10.36 29.49
CA ARG A 124 -1.67 -10.73 30.60
C ARG A 124 -1.66 -12.23 30.89
N ILE A 125 -1.67 -13.07 29.85
CA ILE A 125 -1.64 -14.54 30.01
C ILE A 125 -0.30 -15.03 30.59
N ARG A 126 0.79 -14.32 30.30
CA ARG A 126 2.15 -14.67 30.75
C ARG A 126 2.49 -14.17 32.16
N MET A 127 1.67 -13.32 32.78
CA MET A 127 1.91 -12.90 34.16
C MET A 127 1.40 -13.98 35.12
N PRO A 128 2.23 -14.46 36.07
CA PRO A 128 1.76 -15.38 37.09
C PRO A 128 0.67 -14.71 37.92
N LYS A 129 -0.38 -15.47 38.29
CA LYS A 129 -1.37 -14.99 39.26
C LYS A 129 -0.61 -14.66 40.55
N ALA A 130 -0.72 -13.42 41.02
CA ALA A 130 -0.22 -13.07 42.34
C ALA A 130 -0.91 -13.98 43.36
N VAL A 131 -0.11 -14.77 44.08
CA VAL A 131 -0.52 -15.58 45.23
C VAL A 131 -0.55 -14.69 46.45
#